data_AF-A0AAW2QR69-F1
#
_entry.id   AF-A0AAW2QR69-F1
#
_cell.length_a   1.000
_cell.length_b   1.000
_cell.length_c   1.000
_cell.angle_alpha   90.00
_cell.angle_beta   90.00
_cell.angle_gamma   90.00
#
_symmetry.space_group_name_H-M   'P 1'
#
loop_
_entity.id
_entity.type
_entity.pdbx_description
1 polymer ?
#
loop_
_entity_poly.entity_id
_entity_poly.type
_entity_poly.pdbx_seq_one_letter_code
_entity_poly.pdbx_strand_id
1 'polypeptide(L)'
;MMYGTTPFKGKNRKETFRKILLTEPEFIGKPNALTDLIRKLLVKDPTRRLGYRRGAAEIKEHEFFQGLRWDLITEVLRPPFLPSREEEEVKDGGVDIWEYYEKVNPPPSPLWSPSPDNSRHNVSLTEF
;
A
#
# COMPACT_ATOMS: atom_id res chain seq x y z
N MET A 1 -11.57 6.54 -8.47
CA MET A 1 -11.83 8.00 -8.51
C MET A 1 -12.52 8.33 -9.83
N MET A 2 -13.60 9.11 -9.84
CA MET A 2 -14.45 9.28 -11.06
C MET A 2 -14.09 10.49 -11.92
N TYR A 3 -13.90 11.66 -11.31
CA TYR A 3 -13.77 12.94 -12.05
C TYR A 3 -12.31 13.39 -12.27
N GLY A 4 -11.32 12.62 -11.79
CA GLY A 4 -9.90 12.93 -11.93
C GLY A 4 -9.43 14.25 -11.30
N THR A 5 -10.33 15.01 -10.69
CA THR A 5 -10.09 16.35 -10.14
C THR A 5 -10.78 16.48 -8.79
N THR A 6 -10.26 17.39 -7.96
CA THR A 6 -10.82 17.67 -6.64
C THR A 6 -12.11 18.48 -6.76
N PRO A 7 -13.18 18.16 -6.01
CA PRO A 7 -14.47 18.86 -6.11
C PRO A 7 -14.39 20.35 -5.72
N PHE A 8 -13.40 20.75 -4.92
CA PHE A 8 -13.16 22.13 -4.54
C PHE A 8 -11.77 22.56 -5.00
N LYS A 9 -11.69 23.41 -6.02
CA LYS A 9 -10.45 23.98 -6.53
C LYS A 9 -10.60 25.50 -6.70
N GLY A 10 -9.80 26.28 -5.98
CA GLY A 10 -9.67 27.73 -6.16
C GLY A 10 -8.35 28.10 -6.83
N LYS A 11 -8.18 29.37 -7.22
CA LYS A 11 -6.91 29.90 -7.75
C LYS A 11 -5.79 29.89 -6.72
N ASN A 12 -6.16 30.00 -5.44
CA ASN A 12 -5.23 29.94 -4.31
C ASN A 12 -5.84 29.16 -3.12
N ARG A 13 -5.04 28.95 -2.08
CA ARG A 13 -5.43 28.20 -0.88
C ARG A 13 -6.64 28.82 -0.18
N LYS A 14 -6.69 30.16 -0.05
CA LYS A 14 -7.79 30.88 0.60
C LYS A 14 -9.12 30.67 -0.15
N GLU A 15 -9.11 30.77 -1.47
CA GLU A 15 -10.29 30.53 -2.29
C GLU A 15 -10.73 29.07 -2.22
N THR A 16 -9.79 28.13 -2.21
CA THR A 16 -10.08 26.70 -2.06
C THR A 16 -10.80 26.40 -0.75
N PHE A 17 -10.31 26.94 0.38
CA PHE A 17 -11.01 26.80 1.67
C PHE A 17 -12.39 27.44 1.66
N ARG A 18 -12.53 28.63 1.05
CA ARG A 18 -13.83 29.28 0.91
C ARG A 18 -14.83 28.37 0.17
N LYS A 19 -14.39 27.73 -0.92
CA LYS A 19 -15.21 26.75 -1.67
C LYS A 19 -15.55 25.53 -0.84
N ILE A 20 -14.60 24.98 -0.08
CA ILE A 20 -14.85 23.85 0.83
C ILE A 20 -15.95 24.19 1.84
N LEU A 21 -15.99 25.41 2.37
CA LEU A 21 -16.97 25.81 3.38
C LEU A 21 -18.33 26.17 2.79
N LEU A 22 -18.36 26.88 1.66
CA LEU A 22 -19.56 27.57 1.19
C LEU A 22 -20.16 27.03 -0.10
N THR A 23 -19.42 26.20 -0.85
CA THR A 23 -19.84 25.75 -2.18
C THR A 23 -20.21 24.27 -2.13
N GLU A 24 -21.28 23.91 -2.81
CA GLU A 24 -21.66 22.52 -3.04
C GLU A 24 -20.83 21.94 -4.20
N PRO A 25 -20.49 20.63 -4.17
CA PRO A 25 -19.74 20.01 -5.25
C PRO A 25 -20.58 19.99 -6.54
N GLU A 26 -20.00 20.49 -7.63
CA GLU A 26 -20.59 20.41 -8.96
C GLU A 26 -20.16 19.13 -9.67
N PHE A 27 -21.08 18.54 -10.43
CA PHE A 27 -20.86 17.29 -11.15
C PHE A 27 -21.22 17.47 -12.62
N ILE A 28 -20.38 16.93 -13.50
CA ILE A 28 -20.64 16.89 -14.93
C ILE A 28 -21.49 15.64 -15.22
N GLY A 29 -22.57 15.81 -15.97
CA GLY A 29 -23.46 14.73 -16.40
C GLY A 29 -24.75 14.61 -15.57
N LYS A 30 -25.50 13.53 -15.83
CA LYS A 30 -26.77 13.27 -15.15
C LYS A 30 -26.52 12.81 -13.70
N PRO A 31 -27.37 13.23 -12.73
CA PRO A 31 -27.36 12.66 -11.39
C PRO A 31 -27.50 11.14 -11.43
N ASN A 32 -26.76 10.46 -10.55
CA ASN A 32 -26.71 9.02 -10.41
C ASN A 32 -26.33 8.64 -8.96
N ALA A 33 -26.36 7.35 -8.63
CA ALA A 33 -26.06 6.86 -7.28
C ALA A 33 -24.67 7.31 -6.76
N LEU A 34 -23.68 7.44 -7.65
CA LEU A 34 -22.35 7.92 -7.28
C LEU A 34 -22.35 9.41 -6.89
N THR A 35 -22.95 10.26 -7.72
CA THR A 35 -23.02 11.71 -7.45
C THR A 35 -23.86 12.00 -6.21
N ASP A 36 -24.92 11.23 -5.98
CA ASP A 36 -25.70 11.28 -4.73
C ASP A 36 -24.85 10.90 -3.51
N LEU A 37 -24.09 9.80 -3.58
CA LEU A 37 -23.16 9.39 -2.52
C LEU A 37 -22.17 10.52 -2.19
N ILE A 38 -21.53 11.10 -3.20
CA ILE A 38 -20.54 12.17 -3.01
C ILE A 38 -21.19 13.41 -2.36
N ARG A 39 -22.40 13.79 -2.77
CA ARG A 39 -23.14 14.91 -2.16
C ARG A 39 -23.39 14.68 -0.67
N LYS A 40 -23.86 13.47 -0.30
CA LYS A 40 -24.16 13.12 1.10
C LYS A 40 -22.91 13.02 1.97
N LEU A 41 -21.76 12.64 1.41
CA LEU A 41 -20.47 12.64 2.10
C LEU A 41 -19.89 14.04 2.28
N LEU A 42 -20.14 14.96 1.34
CA LEU A 42 -19.60 16.33 1.35
C LEU A 42 -20.56 17.37 1.97
N VAL A 43 -21.56 16.91 2.73
CA VAL A 43 -22.44 17.78 3.52
C VAL A 43 -21.61 18.56 4.54
N LYS A 44 -21.83 19.88 4.58
CA LYS A 44 -21.06 20.81 5.43
C LYS A 44 -21.31 20.56 6.90
N ASP A 45 -22.59 20.41 7.25
CA ASP A 45 -23.01 20.02 8.59
C ASP A 45 -22.60 18.56 8.87
N PRO A 46 -21.69 18.31 9.83
CA PRO A 46 -21.23 16.97 10.14
C PRO A 46 -22.35 16.07 10.68
N THR A 47 -23.37 16.62 11.36
CA THR A 47 -24.46 15.84 11.95
C THR A 47 -25.44 15.27 10.92
N ARG A 48 -25.45 15.87 9.74
CA ARG A 48 -26.26 15.46 8.58
C ARG A 48 -25.45 14.69 7.53
N ARG A 49 -24.14 14.57 7.75
CA ARG A 49 -23.24 13.88 6.82
C ARG A 49 -23.49 12.37 6.88
N LEU A 50 -23.45 11.73 5.72
CA LEU A 50 -23.53 10.28 5.63
C LEU A 50 -22.42 9.64 6.47
N GLY A 51 -22.81 8.69 7.31
CA GLY A 51 -21.93 8.01 8.26
C GLY A 51 -21.91 8.63 9.66
N TYR A 52 -22.70 9.68 9.94
CA TYR A 52 -22.74 10.28 11.27
C TYR A 52 -23.49 9.41 12.29
N ARG A 53 -24.64 8.79 11.94
CA ARG A 53 -25.49 8.11 12.94
C ARG A 53 -25.09 6.65 13.16
N ARG A 54 -24.96 5.86 12.07
CA ARG A 54 -24.56 4.43 12.13
C ARG A 54 -23.16 4.16 11.59
N GLY A 55 -22.33 5.19 11.42
CA GLY A 55 -20.96 5.01 10.94
C GLY A 55 -20.90 4.43 9.52
N ALA A 56 -19.96 3.52 9.29
CA ALA A 56 -19.71 2.93 7.98
C ALA A 56 -20.90 2.15 7.40
N ALA A 57 -21.85 1.68 8.22
CA ALA A 57 -23.02 0.94 7.75
C ALA A 57 -23.85 1.77 6.74
N GLU A 58 -24.05 3.06 7.00
CA GLU A 58 -24.80 3.95 6.09
C GLU A 58 -24.14 4.09 4.72
N ILE A 59 -22.80 4.07 4.70
CA ILE A 59 -22.03 4.16 3.47
C ILE A 59 -22.15 2.83 2.70
N LYS A 60 -22.04 1.69 3.40
CA LYS A 60 -22.12 0.34 2.81
C LYS A 60 -23.50 0.04 2.20
N GLU A 61 -24.56 0.57 2.80
CA GLU A 61 -25.96 0.40 2.36
C GLU A 61 -26.36 1.30 1.19
N HIS A 62 -25.51 2.25 0.79
CA HIS A 62 -25.83 3.19 -0.29
C HIS A 62 -26.02 2.47 -1.63
N GLU A 63 -26.95 2.95 -2.46
CA GLU A 63 -27.26 2.40 -3.79
C GLU A 63 -26.02 2.26 -4.70
N PHE A 64 -25.02 3.12 -4.50
CA PHE A 64 -23.75 3.06 -5.23
C PHE A 64 -23.00 1.75 -5.00
N PHE A 65 -23.13 1.16 -3.80
CA PHE A 65 -22.52 -0.11 -3.43
C PHE A 65 -23.52 -1.28 -3.48
N GLN A 66 -24.69 -1.09 -4.09
CA GLN A 66 -25.67 -2.16 -4.23
C GLN A 66 -25.07 -3.34 -5.00
N GLY A 67 -25.21 -4.55 -4.45
CA GLY A 67 -24.63 -5.77 -5.00
C GLY A 67 -23.17 -6.03 -4.61
N LEU A 68 -22.51 -5.10 -3.92
CA LEU A 68 -21.17 -5.34 -3.38
C LEU A 68 -21.26 -6.19 -2.09
N ARG A 69 -20.62 -7.36 -2.11
CA ARG A 69 -20.45 -8.20 -0.91
C ARG A 69 -19.21 -7.79 -0.14
N TRP A 70 -19.40 -6.96 0.88
CA TRP A 70 -18.32 -6.41 1.70
C TRP A 70 -17.43 -7.47 2.36
N ASP A 71 -17.99 -8.62 2.74
CA ASP A 71 -17.24 -9.72 3.37
C ASP A 71 -16.29 -10.44 2.41
N LEU A 72 -16.54 -10.34 1.10
CA LEU A 72 -15.75 -11.00 0.06
C LEU A 72 -14.74 -10.08 -0.62
N ILE A 73 -14.60 -8.83 -0.15
CA ILE A 73 -13.74 -7.84 -0.83
C ILE A 73 -12.27 -8.28 -0.84
N THR A 74 -11.85 -9.07 0.16
CA THR A 74 -10.50 -9.64 0.28
C THR A 74 -10.32 -10.91 -0.54
N GLU A 75 -11.41 -11.55 -0.98
CA GLU A 75 -11.38 -12.79 -1.76
C GLU A 75 -11.43 -12.55 -3.27
N VAL A 76 -11.33 -11.28 -3.70
CA VAL A 76 -11.37 -10.91 -5.11
C VAL A 76 -10.15 -11.48 -5.82
N LEU A 77 -10.36 -12.57 -6.57
CA LEU A 77 -9.32 -13.33 -7.27
C LEU A 77 -8.50 -12.49 -8.24
N ARG A 78 -9.10 -11.46 -8.85
CA ARG A 78 -8.41 -10.57 -9.78
C ARG A 78 -8.86 -9.12 -9.59
N PRO A 79 -8.02 -8.26 -9.00
CA PRO A 79 -8.27 -6.83 -8.93
C PRO A 79 -8.44 -6.22 -10.33
N PRO A 80 -9.23 -5.13 -10.49
CA PRO A 80 -9.43 -4.48 -11.79
C PRO A 80 -8.15 -3.93 -12.42
N PHE A 81 -7.16 -3.61 -11.59
CA PHE A 81 -5.86 -3.12 -12.01
C PHE A 81 -4.76 -3.99 -11.40
N LEU A 82 -3.90 -4.53 -12.25
CA LEU A 82 -2.68 -5.23 -11.87
C LEU A 82 -1.52 -4.38 -12.42
N PRO A 83 -0.66 -3.78 -11.56
CA PRO A 83 0.49 -3.04 -12.04
C PRO A 83 1.44 -3.98 -12.78
N SER A 84 1.96 -3.55 -13.92
CA SER A 84 3.08 -4.23 -14.56
C SER A 84 4.29 -4.16 -13.64
N ARG A 85 4.98 -5.30 -13.45
CA ARG A 85 6.36 -5.24 -12.98
C ARG A 85 7.16 -4.66 -14.13
N GLU A 86 7.50 -3.38 -14.02
CA GLU A 86 8.61 -2.85 -14.78
C GLU A 86 9.84 -3.56 -14.20
N GLU A 87 10.30 -4.60 -14.90
CA GLU A 87 11.69 -5.03 -14.77
C GLU A 87 12.49 -3.83 -15.27
N GLU A 88 12.89 -2.95 -14.35
CA GLU A 88 13.94 -2.00 -14.66
C GLU A 88 15.11 -2.87 -15.14
N GLU A 89 15.40 -2.84 -16.44
CA GLU A 89 16.67 -3.32 -16.95
C GLU A 89 17.73 -2.60 -16.12
N VAL A 90 18.31 -3.34 -15.18
CA VAL A 90 19.44 -2.88 -14.39
C VAL A 90 20.50 -2.53 -15.43
N LYS A 91 20.65 -1.23 -15.71
CA LYS A 91 21.75 -0.75 -16.52
C LYS A 91 23.00 -1.28 -15.83
N ASP A 92 23.81 -2.00 -16.59
CA ASP A 92 25.05 -2.71 -16.22
C ASP A 92 26.17 -1.80 -15.62
N GLY A 93 25.80 -0.64 -15.08
CA GLY A 93 26.66 0.29 -14.35
C GLY A 93 26.03 0.80 -13.04
N GLY A 94 24.96 0.17 -12.55
CA GLY A 94 24.41 0.43 -11.22
C GLY A 94 25.32 -0.16 -10.13
N VAL A 95 25.73 0.66 -9.16
CA VAL A 95 26.51 0.21 -8.00
C VAL A 95 25.74 -0.91 -7.31
N ASP A 96 26.33 -2.10 -7.22
CA ASP A 96 25.71 -3.24 -6.57
C ASP A 96 25.55 -2.95 -5.07
N ILE A 97 24.30 -2.84 -4.63
CA ILE A 97 23.94 -2.55 -3.23
C ILE A 97 24.49 -3.64 -2.30
N TRP A 98 24.53 -4.89 -2.77
CA TRP A 98 25.06 -6.01 -2.01
C TRP A 98 26.58 -5.90 -1.86
N GLU A 99 27.29 -5.52 -2.93
CA GLU A 99 28.73 -5.25 -2.88
C GLU A 99 29.06 -4.11 -1.88
N TYR A 100 28.27 -3.03 -1.88
CA TYR A 100 28.44 -1.96 -0.90
C TYR A 100 28.23 -2.46 0.53
N TYR A 101 27.19 -3.27 0.77
CA TYR A 101 26.90 -3.80 2.10
C TYR A 101 28.02 -4.70 2.62
N GLU A 102 28.53 -5.60 1.77
CA GLU A 102 29.65 -6.49 2.10
C GLU A 102 30.94 -5.70 2.39
N LYS A 103 31.19 -4.64 1.64
CA LYS A 103 32.34 -3.75 1.87
C LYS A 103 32.24 -2.99 3.18
N VAL A 104 31.05 -2.55 3.56
CA VAL A 104 30.83 -1.79 4.80
C VAL A 104 30.75 -2.70 6.03
N ASN A 105 30.27 -3.93 5.86
CA ASN A 105 30.11 -4.92 6.94
C ASN A 105 30.82 -6.23 6.59
N PRO A 106 32.17 -6.25 6.58
CA PRO A 106 32.89 -7.49 6.33
C PRO A 106 32.56 -8.51 7.43
N PRO A 107 32.47 -9.82 7.08
CA PRO A 107 32.24 -10.85 8.08
C PRO A 107 33.41 -10.85 9.09
N PRO A 108 33.14 -11.07 10.39
CA PRO A 108 34.20 -11.17 11.38
C PRO A 108 35.14 -12.31 10.99
N SER A 109 36.45 -12.04 11.01
CA SER A 109 37.47 -13.01 10.58
C SER A 109 37.31 -14.35 11.32
N PRO A 110 37.47 -15.50 10.64
CA PRO A 110 37.47 -16.79 11.33
C PRO A 110 38.61 -16.82 12.35
N LEU A 111 38.29 -17.15 13.60
CA LEU A 111 39.31 -17.42 14.61
C LEU A 111 40.19 -18.58 14.13
N TRP A 112 41.48 -18.30 14.00
CA TRP A 112 42.53 -19.23 13.57
C TRP A 112 42.45 -20.57 14.32
N SER A 113 42.39 -21.69 13.60
CA SER A 113 42.62 -23.03 14.15
C SER A 113 43.90 -23.63 13.53
N PRO A 114 44.88 -24.08 14.35
CA PRO A 114 46.11 -24.67 13.86
C PRO A 114 45.88 -26.10 13.35
N SER A 115 46.53 -26.46 12.24
CA SER A 115 46.43 -27.78 11.60
C SER A 115 46.96 -28.90 12.49
N PRO A 116 46.30 -30.08 12.54
CA PRO A 116 46.85 -31.23 13.24
C PRO A 116 47.89 -31.96 12.38
N ASP A 117 49.08 -32.07 12.94
CA ASP A 117 50.21 -32.86 12.45
C ASP A 117 49.87 -34.37 12.42
N ASN A 118 50.39 -35.05 11.41
CA ASN A 118 50.12 -36.43 11.06
C ASN A 118 51.17 -37.33 11.72
N SER A 119 50.85 -37.94 12.87
CA SER A 119 51.65 -39.03 13.41
C SER A 119 50.77 -40.23 13.75
N ARG A 120 50.73 -41.15 12.78
CA ARG A 120 50.30 -42.54 12.96
C ARG A 120 51.21 -43.19 13.99
N HIS A 121 50.66 -43.81 15.03
CA HIS A 121 51.14 -45.12 15.48
C HIS A 121 49.99 -45.96 16.02
N ASN A 122 49.88 -47.14 15.40
CA ASN A 122 48.95 -48.21 15.70
C ASN A 122 49.35 -48.87 17.02
N VAL A 123 48.38 -49.32 17.81
CA VAL A 123 48.47 -50.65 18.44
C VAL A 123 47.06 -51.17 18.76
N SER A 124 46.95 -52.48 18.54
CA SER A 124 45.77 -53.34 18.45
C SER A 124 45.44 -53.98 19.80
N LEU A 125 44.15 -54.33 19.99
CA LEU A 125 43.53 -55.38 20.83
C LEU A 125 44.04 -55.50 22.29
N THR A 126 43.19 -55.68 23.30
CA THR A 126 42.38 -56.88 23.53
C THR A 126 41.58 -56.68 24.83
N GLU A 127 40.44 -57.35 24.91
CA GLU A 127 39.89 -58.03 26.11
C GLU A 127 39.08 -57.29 27.19
N PHE A 128 37.87 -57.86 27.37
CA PHE A 128 36.80 -57.77 28.38
C PHE A 128 35.92 -56.52 28.44
#